data_AF-S8AMA0-F1
#
_entry.id   AF-S8AMA0-F1
#
_cell.length_a   1.000
_cell.length_b   1.000
_cell.length_c   1.000
_cell.angle_alpha   90.00
_cell.angle_beta   90.00
_cell.angle_gamma   90.00
#
_symmetry.space_group_name_H-M   'P 1'
#
loop_
_entity.id
_entity.type
_entity.pdbx_description
1 polymer ?
#
loop_
_entity_poly.entity_id
_entity_poly.type
_entity_poly.pdbx_seq_one_letter_code
_entity_poly.pdbx_strand_id
1 'polypeptide(L)'
;MALIPALIPYKHSHAVPDEFLKGYFSKLDVRIHHHSDEEMKEVLGMYQDWVDRGGGAYRLSIVPRLGGIMSLTMPEADPKKLIDFSASCTFAMLEDDLYDGDMFVPEKADCSVPNSDNSDLRKKSRIILNQMKSKLFVELLKKMRHKFDMSRPTRNGLVRVPRPKI
;
A
#
# COMPACT_ATOMS: atom_id res chain seq x y z
N MET A 1 26.33 10.24 -2.11
CA MET A 1 24.89 9.89 -2.06
C MET A 1 24.17 10.78 -3.06
N ALA A 2 23.50 10.20 -4.06
CA ALA A 2 22.61 10.96 -4.93
C ALA A 2 21.35 11.28 -4.14
N LEU A 3 21.10 12.57 -3.88
CA LEU A 3 19.84 13.04 -3.33
C LEU A 3 18.76 12.86 -4.40
N ILE A 4 17.67 12.15 -4.06
CA ILE A 4 16.45 12.20 -4.86
C ILE A 4 16.02 13.67 -4.85
N PRO A 5 15.97 14.35 -6.01
CA PRO A 5 15.69 15.78 -6.03
C PRO A 5 14.31 16.04 -5.43
N ALA A 6 14.25 16.94 -4.44
CA ALA A 6 12.98 17.44 -3.94
C ALA A 6 12.23 18.09 -5.11
N LEU A 7 11.02 17.59 -5.39
CA LEU A 7 10.15 18.14 -6.43
C LEU A 7 9.63 19.50 -5.95
N ILE A 8 10.42 20.55 -6.17
CA ILE A 8 10.06 21.93 -5.88
C ILE A 8 9.55 22.59 -7.19
N PRO A 9 8.40 23.30 -7.17
CA PRO A 9 7.55 23.56 -6.01
C PRO A 9 6.69 22.35 -5.61
N TYR A 10 6.50 22.19 -4.30
CA TYR A 10 5.60 21.20 -3.72
C TYR A 10 4.15 21.51 -4.11
N LYS A 11 3.41 20.49 -4.56
CA LYS A 11 2.03 20.60 -5.04
C LYS A 11 1.04 19.78 -4.23
N HIS A 12 1.51 18.68 -3.66
CA HIS A 12 0.63 17.68 -3.04
C HIS A 12 0.89 17.47 -1.55
N SER A 13 1.85 18.19 -0.96
CA SER A 13 2.19 18.03 0.44
C SER A 13 2.31 19.32 1.24
N HIS A 14 2.18 19.17 2.56
CA HIS A 14 2.48 20.17 3.56
C HIS A 14 3.58 19.69 4.52
N ALA A 15 4.19 20.61 5.26
CA ALA A 15 5.19 20.25 6.27
C ALA A 15 4.56 19.42 7.38
N VAL A 16 5.29 18.43 7.89
CA VAL A 16 4.89 17.68 9.08
C VAL A 16 4.92 18.61 10.31
N PRO A 17 3.92 18.57 11.21
CA PRO A 17 3.92 19.41 12.40
C PRO A 17 5.11 19.11 13.34
N ASP A 18 5.69 20.15 13.93
CA ASP A 18 6.90 20.07 14.77
C ASP A 18 6.80 19.07 15.93
N GLU A 19 5.60 18.86 16.47
CA GLU A 19 5.35 17.90 17.55
C GLU A 19 5.73 16.45 17.17
N PHE A 20 5.71 16.12 15.87
CA PHE A 20 6.11 14.80 15.33
C PHE A 20 7.59 14.75 14.94
N LEU A 21 8.32 15.86 15.00
CA LEU A 21 9.72 15.97 14.55
C LEU A 21 10.74 15.88 15.70
N LYS A 22 10.29 15.56 16.92
CA LYS A 22 11.18 15.41 18.07
C LYS A 22 12.21 14.29 17.83
N GLY A 23 13.48 14.65 17.75
CA GLY A 23 14.59 13.71 17.48
C GLY A 23 14.81 13.40 16.00
N TYR A 24 14.12 14.09 15.09
CA TYR A 24 14.26 13.91 13.65
C TYR A 24 15.53 14.58 13.10
N PHE A 25 16.05 14.06 12.00
CA PHE A 25 17.24 14.58 11.32
C PHE A 25 16.95 15.94 10.66
N SER A 26 17.52 17.01 11.21
CA SER A 26 17.26 18.41 10.85
C SER A 26 17.60 18.85 9.42
N LYS A 27 18.14 17.96 8.58
CA LYS A 27 18.58 18.28 7.21
C LYS A 27 17.57 17.92 6.11
N LEU A 28 16.48 17.24 6.47
CA LEU A 28 15.44 16.85 5.50
C LEU A 28 14.16 17.63 5.80
N ASP A 29 13.57 18.21 4.76
CA ASP A 29 12.24 18.81 4.81
C ASP A 29 11.19 17.68 4.81
N VAL A 30 10.65 17.36 5.98
CA VAL A 30 9.68 16.27 6.13
C VAL A 30 8.31 16.79 5.77
N ARG A 31 7.69 16.11 4.82
CA ARG A 31 6.39 16.50 4.28
C ARG A 31 5.44 15.34 4.30
N ILE A 32 4.16 15.68 4.28
CA ILE A 32 3.08 14.71 4.25
C ILE A 32 2.04 15.11 3.22
N HIS A 33 1.57 14.12 2.47
CA HIS A 33 0.59 14.32 1.41
C HIS A 33 -0.74 14.89 1.95
N HIS A 34 -1.40 15.77 1.19
CA HIS A 34 -2.70 16.38 1.55
C HIS A 34 -3.86 15.40 1.67
N HIS A 35 -3.68 14.17 1.19
CA HIS A 35 -4.71 13.12 1.15
C HIS A 35 -4.39 12.01 2.18
N SER A 36 -3.61 12.33 3.21
CA SER A 36 -3.17 11.36 4.20
C SER A 36 -4.33 10.73 5.00
N ASP A 37 -5.40 11.49 5.21
CA ASP A 37 -6.65 10.98 5.81
C ASP A 37 -7.38 9.98 4.89
N GLU A 38 -7.36 10.20 3.57
CA GLU A 38 -7.96 9.28 2.61
C GLU A 38 -7.16 7.99 2.51
N GLU A 39 -5.82 8.10 2.49
CA GLU A 39 -4.95 6.94 2.60
C GLU A 39 -5.24 6.16 3.88
N MET A 40 -5.31 6.85 5.03
CA MET A 40 -5.55 6.19 6.31
C MET A 40 -6.87 5.42 6.32
N LYS A 41 -7.93 5.98 5.72
CA LYS A 41 -9.21 5.27 5.55
C LYS A 41 -9.08 4.02 4.68
N GLU A 42 -8.38 4.11 3.56
CA GLU A 42 -8.17 2.96 2.67
C GLU A 42 -7.37 1.86 3.38
N VAL A 43 -6.26 2.22 4.01
CA VAL A 43 -5.37 1.30 4.74
C VAL A 43 -6.10 0.61 5.89
N LEU A 44 -6.84 1.37 6.71
CA LEU A 44 -7.65 0.81 7.80
C LEU A 44 -8.76 -0.09 7.27
N GLY A 45 -9.40 0.28 6.16
CA GLY A 45 -10.40 -0.56 5.50
C GLY A 45 -9.81 -1.90 5.04
N MET A 46 -8.58 -1.92 4.55
CA MET A 46 -7.90 -3.16 4.17
C MET A 46 -7.55 -4.05 5.35
N TYR A 47 -7.08 -3.48 6.46
CA TYR A 47 -6.86 -4.26 7.68
C TYR A 47 -8.16 -4.82 8.24
N GLN A 48 -9.26 -4.05 8.17
CA GLN A 48 -10.57 -4.57 8.56
C GLN A 48 -11.02 -5.71 7.64
N ASP A 49 -10.88 -5.59 6.32
CA ASP A 49 -11.19 -6.66 5.36
C ASP A 49 -10.32 -7.91 5.59
N TRP A 50 -9.07 -7.74 6.01
CA TRP A 50 -8.20 -8.83 6.43
C TRP A 50 -8.76 -9.57 7.65
N VAL A 51 -9.12 -8.85 8.71
CA VAL A 51 -9.71 -9.41 9.94
C VAL A 51 -11.04 -10.10 9.66
N ASP A 52 -11.93 -9.46 8.91
CA ASP A 52 -13.26 -9.97 8.59
C ASP A 52 -13.19 -11.30 7.82
N ARG A 53 -12.06 -11.58 7.14
CA ARG A 53 -11.79 -12.82 6.40
C ARG A 53 -11.06 -13.88 7.21
N GLY A 54 -10.91 -13.68 8.52
CA GLY A 54 -10.19 -14.59 9.40
C GLY A 54 -8.67 -14.37 9.39
N GLY A 55 -8.23 -13.19 8.97
CA GLY A 55 -6.83 -12.76 9.09
C GLY A 55 -6.36 -12.69 10.55
N GLY A 56 -5.08 -12.97 10.76
CA GLY A 56 -4.43 -12.95 12.07
C GLY A 56 -3.95 -11.56 12.50
N ALA A 57 -3.08 -11.51 13.51
CA ALA A 57 -2.43 -10.28 13.96
C ALA A 57 -1.66 -9.59 12.82
N TYR A 58 -1.59 -8.27 12.85
CA TYR A 58 -0.94 -7.45 11.82
C TYR A 58 -0.31 -6.21 12.44
N ARG A 59 0.78 -5.72 11.82
CA ARG A 59 1.35 -4.41 12.16
C ARG A 59 0.68 -3.31 11.35
N LEU A 60 0.27 -2.25 12.04
CA LEU A 60 -0.32 -1.08 11.39
C LEU A 60 0.76 -0.23 10.70
N SER A 61 0.69 -0.11 9.38
CA SER A 61 1.58 0.75 8.56
C SER A 61 1.11 2.22 8.53
N ILE A 62 0.63 2.74 9.68
CA ILE A 62 0.14 4.12 9.80
C ILE A 62 0.79 4.83 10.99
N VAL A 63 0.95 6.14 10.87
CA VAL A 63 1.28 7.02 12.00
C VAL A 63 0.00 7.77 12.39
N PRO A 64 -0.54 7.53 13.60
CA PRO A 64 -1.77 8.21 14.04
C PRO A 64 -1.64 9.73 13.90
N ARG A 65 -2.70 10.37 13.38
CA ARG A 65 -2.80 11.82 13.12
C ARG A 65 -1.89 12.37 12.02
N LEU A 66 -1.05 11.53 11.40
CA LEU A 66 -0.28 11.91 10.21
C LEU A 66 -0.86 11.23 8.98
N GLY A 67 -0.90 9.90 8.93
CA GLY A 67 -1.39 9.17 7.76
C GLY A 67 -0.74 7.80 7.60
N GLY A 68 -0.93 7.21 6.42
CA GLY A 68 -0.24 5.98 6.05
C GLY A 68 1.20 6.22 5.60
N ILE A 69 1.93 5.11 5.45
CA ILE A 69 3.34 5.14 5.07
C ILE A 69 3.59 5.81 3.71
N MET A 70 2.65 5.74 2.76
CA MET A 70 2.85 6.34 1.43
C MET A 70 2.75 7.85 1.49
N SER A 71 1.84 8.42 2.28
CA SER A 71 1.76 9.89 2.44
C SER A 71 3.03 10.50 3.01
N LEU A 72 3.77 9.74 3.82
CA LEU A 72 5.04 10.16 4.43
C LEU A 72 6.25 9.91 3.52
N THR A 73 6.27 8.77 2.83
CA THR A 73 7.43 8.37 1.99
C THR A 73 7.35 8.92 0.56
N MET A 74 6.15 9.18 0.05
CA MET A 74 5.88 9.75 -1.26
C MET A 74 4.91 10.95 -1.15
N PRO A 75 5.30 12.03 -0.44
CA PRO A 75 4.41 13.16 -0.16
C PRO A 75 3.99 13.94 -1.42
N GLU A 76 4.74 13.82 -2.52
CA GLU A 76 4.43 14.46 -3.81
C GLU A 76 3.89 13.47 -4.86
N ALA A 77 3.39 12.30 -4.44
CA ALA A 77 2.71 11.38 -5.34
C ALA A 77 1.50 12.03 -6.00
N ASP A 78 1.11 11.53 -7.18
CA ASP A 78 -0.19 11.88 -7.75
C ASP A 78 -1.30 11.40 -6.79
N PRO A 79 -2.27 12.25 -6.40
CA PRO A 79 -3.26 11.91 -5.38
C PRO A 79 -4.06 10.64 -5.68
N LYS A 80 -4.41 10.40 -6.96
CA LYS A 80 -5.16 9.20 -7.33
C LYS A 80 -4.30 7.95 -7.22
N LYS A 81 -3.03 8.06 -7.62
CA LYS A 81 -2.09 6.95 -7.54
C LYS A 81 -1.69 6.65 -6.10
N LEU A 82 -1.59 7.67 -5.24
CA LEU A 82 -1.23 7.49 -3.83
C LEU A 82 -2.14 6.44 -3.18
N ILE A 83 -3.46 6.62 -3.28
CA ILE A 83 -4.44 5.71 -2.67
C ILE A 83 -4.36 4.31 -3.27
N ASP A 84 -4.28 4.20 -4.61
CA ASP A 84 -4.13 2.92 -5.31
C ASP A 84 -2.84 2.17 -4.87
N PHE A 85 -1.75 2.90 -4.64
CA PHE A 85 -0.47 2.34 -4.18
C PHE A 85 -0.48 2.01 -2.69
N SER A 86 -1.13 2.81 -1.85
CA SER A 86 -1.26 2.54 -0.41
C SER A 86 -1.93 1.19 -0.18
N ALA A 87 -2.99 0.89 -0.93
CA ALA A 87 -3.65 -0.42 -0.84
C ALA A 87 -2.69 -1.58 -1.17
N SER A 88 -1.92 -1.43 -2.25
CA SER A 88 -0.94 -2.44 -2.67
C SER A 88 0.20 -2.59 -1.65
N CYS A 89 0.64 -1.47 -1.06
CA CYS A 89 1.67 -1.45 -0.03
C CYS A 89 1.21 -2.13 1.25
N THR A 90 -0.02 -1.84 1.72
CA THR A 90 -0.61 -2.51 2.89
C THR A 90 -0.71 -4.02 2.68
N PHE A 91 -1.14 -4.47 1.51
CA PHE A 91 -1.15 -5.88 1.19
C PHE A 91 0.26 -6.51 1.21
N ALA A 92 1.25 -5.81 0.66
CA ALA A 92 2.64 -6.28 0.68
C ALA A 92 3.19 -6.41 2.12
N MET A 93 2.82 -5.49 3.02
CA MET A 93 3.21 -5.56 4.44
C MET A 93 2.55 -6.75 5.16
N LEU A 94 1.27 -7.03 4.88
CA LEU A 94 0.61 -8.24 5.40
C LEU A 94 1.28 -9.52 4.86
N GLU A 95 1.70 -9.51 3.60
CA GLU A 95 2.43 -10.62 3.00
C GLU A 95 3.80 -10.82 3.65
N ASP A 96 4.53 -9.73 3.91
CA ASP A 96 5.82 -9.71 4.60
C ASP A 96 5.70 -10.27 6.03
N ASP A 97 4.76 -9.75 6.83
CA ASP A 97 4.46 -10.24 8.18
C ASP A 97 4.12 -11.75 8.18
N LEU A 98 3.46 -12.26 7.14
CA LEU A 98 3.16 -13.68 7.03
C LEU A 98 4.42 -14.50 6.77
N TYR A 99 5.28 -14.04 5.85
CA TYR A 99 6.48 -14.78 5.46
C TYR A 99 7.52 -14.81 6.56
N ASP A 100 7.69 -13.71 7.29
CA ASP A 100 8.57 -13.61 8.45
C ASP A 100 8.01 -14.38 9.64
N GLY A 101 6.72 -14.71 9.60
CA GLY A 101 6.02 -15.42 10.66
C GLY A 101 5.59 -14.51 11.81
N ASP A 102 5.79 -13.20 11.68
CA ASP A 102 5.38 -12.15 12.62
C ASP A 102 3.87 -12.18 12.88
N MET A 103 3.06 -12.60 11.90
CA MET A 103 1.63 -12.84 12.08
C MET A 103 1.26 -13.94 13.08
N PHE A 104 2.21 -14.82 13.41
CA PHE A 104 2.00 -15.96 14.31
C PHE A 104 2.69 -15.79 15.66
N VAL A 105 3.34 -14.66 15.90
CA VAL A 105 3.95 -14.30 17.17
C VAL A 105 2.91 -13.49 17.96
N PRO A 106 2.31 -14.02 19.04
CA PRO A 106 1.57 -13.19 19.98
C PRO A 106 2.47 -12.01 20.38
N GLU A 107 1.94 -10.80 20.57
CA GLU A 107 2.69 -9.58 20.91
C GLU A 107 3.59 -9.68 22.18
N LYS A 108 3.68 -10.85 22.82
CA LYS A 108 4.57 -11.22 23.94
C LYS A 108 5.22 -12.61 23.82
N ALA A 109 5.36 -13.20 22.64
CA ALA A 109 6.04 -14.50 22.53
C ALA A 109 7.55 -14.30 22.46
N ASP A 110 8.19 -14.65 23.58
CA ASP A 110 9.61 -14.91 23.73
C ASP A 110 10.15 -15.65 22.50
N CYS A 111 11.24 -15.15 21.91
CA CYS A 111 11.81 -15.58 20.62
C CYS A 111 12.44 -16.99 20.68
N SER A 112 11.70 -17.98 21.14
CA SER A 112 12.09 -19.38 21.12
C SER A 112 11.35 -20.08 19.96
N VAL A 113 12.16 -20.49 18.99
CA VAL A 113 11.85 -21.17 17.72
C VAL A 113 10.61 -22.07 17.75
N PRO A 114 9.67 -21.99 16.78
CA PRO A 114 8.49 -22.83 16.80
C PRO A 114 8.80 -24.26 16.32
N ASN A 115 8.39 -25.22 17.16
CA ASN A 115 8.34 -26.64 16.85
C ASN A 115 7.44 -26.96 15.63
N SER A 116 7.71 -28.13 15.06
CA SER A 116 7.37 -28.67 13.74
C SER A 116 5.90 -28.81 13.28
N ASP A 117 4.92 -28.08 13.85
CA ASP A 117 3.49 -28.24 13.48
C ASP A 117 2.90 -27.13 12.59
N ASN A 118 3.69 -26.11 12.24
CA ASN A 118 3.22 -24.92 11.52
C ASN A 118 3.08 -25.08 9.98
N SER A 119 3.20 -26.29 9.43
CA SER A 119 3.23 -26.49 7.97
C SER A 119 1.83 -26.42 7.33
N ASP A 120 0.82 -26.96 8.01
CA ASP A 120 -0.56 -26.99 7.49
C ASP A 120 -1.28 -25.65 7.67
N LEU A 121 -1.00 -24.93 8.77
CA LEU A 121 -1.45 -23.54 8.94
C LEU A 121 -0.86 -22.65 7.84
N ARG A 122 0.46 -22.75 7.57
CA ARG A 122 1.09 -22.01 6.47
C ARG A 122 0.49 -22.34 5.10
N LYS A 123 0.16 -23.61 4.83
CA LYS A 123 -0.54 -24.00 3.59
C LYS A 123 -1.94 -23.38 3.49
N LYS A 124 -2.74 -23.44 4.55
CA LYS A 124 -4.09 -22.85 4.56
C LYS A 124 -4.05 -21.33 4.42
N SER A 125 -3.16 -20.65 5.13
CA SER A 125 -2.97 -19.20 5.01
C SER A 125 -2.48 -18.78 3.62
N ARG A 126 -1.60 -19.57 2.99
CA ARG A 126 -1.16 -19.33 1.61
C ARG A 126 -2.31 -19.43 0.60
N ILE A 127 -3.26 -20.35 0.81
CA ILE A 127 -4.47 -20.45 -0.02
C ILE A 127 -5.33 -19.18 0.15
N ILE A 128 -5.53 -18.71 1.38
CA ILE A 128 -6.31 -17.49 1.67
C ILE A 128 -5.65 -16.27 1.03
N LEU A 129 -4.33 -16.10 1.19
CA LEU A 129 -3.59 -15.01 0.54
C LEU A 129 -3.69 -15.07 -0.98
N ASN A 130 -3.55 -16.24 -1.60
CA ASN A 130 -3.67 -16.37 -3.05
C ASN A 130 -5.08 -16.01 -3.54
N GLN A 131 -6.12 -16.33 -2.77
CA GLN A 131 -7.49 -15.91 -3.06
C GLN A 131 -7.67 -14.39 -2.93
N MET A 132 -7.10 -13.78 -1.89
CA MET A 132 -7.10 -12.33 -1.71
C MET A 132 -6.36 -11.61 -2.84
N LYS A 133 -5.15 -12.06 -3.20
CA LYS A 133 -4.38 -11.56 -4.36
C LYS A 133 -5.18 -11.62 -5.64
N SER A 134 -5.78 -12.78 -5.92
CA SER A 134 -6.58 -12.99 -7.13
C SER A 134 -7.78 -12.04 -7.19
N LYS A 135 -8.47 -11.83 -6.05
CA LYS A 135 -9.59 -10.88 -5.98
C LYS A 135 -9.12 -9.44 -6.21
N LEU A 136 -8.07 -9.00 -5.50
CA LEU A 136 -7.55 -7.64 -5.60
C LEU A 136 -7.07 -7.32 -7.02
N PHE A 137 -6.40 -8.28 -7.67
CA PHE A 137 -6.00 -8.19 -9.07
C PHE A 137 -7.20 -8.10 -10.02
N VAL A 138 -8.25 -8.91 -9.81
CA VAL A 138 -9.48 -8.85 -10.60
C VAL A 138 -10.21 -7.51 -10.41
N GLU A 139 -10.24 -6.96 -9.20
CA GLU A 139 -10.87 -5.66 -8.92
C GLU A 139 -10.08 -4.51 -9.56
N LEU A 140 -8.75 -4.54 -9.50
CA LEU A 140 -7.88 -3.60 -10.22
C LEU A 140 -8.11 -3.69 -11.74
N LEU A 141 -8.17 -4.89 -12.30
CA LEU A 141 -8.46 -5.09 -13.72
C LEU A 141 -9.85 -4.54 -14.10
N LYS A 142 -10.88 -4.74 -13.27
CA LYS A 142 -12.22 -4.18 -13.50
C LYS A 142 -12.21 -2.64 -13.46
N LYS A 143 -11.56 -2.05 -12.46
CA LYS A 143 -11.38 -0.59 -12.35
C LYS A 143 -10.65 -0.02 -13.57
N MET A 144 -9.61 -0.71 -14.07
CA MET A 144 -8.89 -0.32 -15.29
C MET A 144 -9.75 -0.50 -16.55
N ARG A 145 -10.54 -1.57 -16.65
CA ARG A 145 -11.43 -1.83 -17.80
C ARG A 145 -12.54 -0.80 -17.93
N HIS A 146 -13.04 -0.25 -16.82
CA HIS A 146 -14.00 0.87 -16.86
C HIS A 146 -13.35 2.20 -17.30
N LYS A 147 -12.04 2.38 -17.11
CA LYS A 147 -11.28 3.54 -17.66
C LYS A 147 -10.98 3.39 -19.15
N PHE A 148 -10.85 2.17 -19.65
CA PHE A 148 -10.64 1.85 -21.06
C PHE A 148 -11.89 1.17 -21.62
N ASP A 149 -12.93 1.95 -21.87
CA ASP A 149 -14.11 1.47 -22.58
C ASP A 149 -13.72 1.09 -24.02
N MET A 150 -13.28 -0.15 -24.19
CA MET A 150 -12.92 -0.78 -25.46
C MET A 150 -14.16 -1.23 -26.25
N SER A 151 -15.36 -0.79 -25.87
CA SER A 151 -16.61 -1.22 -26.48
C SER A 151 -17.03 -0.40 -27.72
N ARG A 152 -16.26 0.61 -28.16
CA ARG A 152 -16.53 1.22 -29.47
C ARG A 152 -16.04 0.27 -30.57
N PRO A 153 -16.94 -0.31 -31.39
CA PRO A 153 -16.51 -1.02 -32.58
C PRO A 153 -16.06 0.04 -33.58
N THR A 154 -14.76 0.17 -33.80
CA THR A 154 -14.26 0.91 -34.97
C THR A 154 -14.58 0.08 -36.20
N ARG A 155 -15.53 0.56 -37.01
CA ARG A 155 -15.63 0.21 -38.43
C ARG A 155 -14.23 0.35 -39.02
N ASN A 156 -13.64 -0.76 -39.46
CA ASN A 156 -12.31 -0.91 -40.06
C ASN A 156 -11.16 -1.11 -39.05
N GLY A 157 -10.86 -2.37 -38.79
CA GLY A 157 -9.82 -2.83 -37.87
C GLY A 157 -8.39 -2.55 -38.32
N LEU A 158 -7.87 -1.37 -37.99
CA LEU A 158 -6.45 -1.09 -37.91
C LEU A 158 -6.19 -0.21 -36.67
N VAL A 159 -5.57 -0.81 -35.65
CA VAL A 159 -5.09 -0.07 -34.46
C VAL A 159 -3.88 0.75 -34.89
N ARG A 160 -4.07 2.05 -35.12
CA ARG A 160 -2.95 3.00 -35.18
C ARG A 160 -2.53 3.33 -33.76
N VAL A 161 -1.38 2.80 -33.35
CA VAL A 161 -0.67 3.26 -32.14
C VAL A 161 -0.21 4.70 -32.39
N PRO A 162 -0.60 5.69 -31.54
CA PRO A 162 -0.08 7.05 -31.66
C PRO A 162 1.40 7.05 -31.26
N ARG A 163 2.28 7.49 -32.16
CA ARG A 163 3.66 7.83 -31.76
C ARG A 163 3.63 9.12 -30.94
N PRO A 164 4.37 9.20 -29.82
CA PRO A 164 4.55 10.47 -29.12
C PRO A 164 5.26 11.45 -30.04
N LYS A 165 4.72 12.67 -30.14
CA LYS A 165 5.46 13.79 -30.74
C LYS A 165 6.57 14.18 -29.77
N ILE A 166 7.77 14.32 -30.34
CA ILE A 166 9.00 14.82 -29.70
C ILE A 166 8.72 16.17 -29.06
#